data_AF-A0A7H1N523-F1
#
_entry.id   AF-A0A7H1N523-F1
#
_cell.length_a   1.000
_cell.length_b   1.000
_cell.length_c   1.000
_cell.angle_alpha   90.00
_cell.angle_beta   90.00
_cell.angle_gamma   90.00
#
_symmetry.space_group_name_H-M   'P 1'
#
loop_
_entity.id
_entity.type
_entity.pdbx_description
1 polymer ?
#
loop_
_entity_poly.entity_id
_entity_poly.type
_entity_poly.pdbx_seq_one_letter_code
_entity_poly.pdbx_strand_id
1 'polypeptide(L)'
;MGIATKLPMMNDTELATLHGNTKRLSNAGTPAQQSAAAALMPSITAELEARTSAATARKAKALVERRASKIKTGTAAAGIAQSVGDNEIA
;
A
#
# COMPACT_ATOMS: atom_id res chain seq x y z
N MET A 1 -6.74 15.72 23.69
CA MET A 1 -6.53 15.05 22.39
C MET A 1 -5.04 14.94 22.11
N GLY A 2 -4.48 13.74 22.10
CA GLY A 2 -3.03 13.50 21.91
C GLY A 2 -2.64 13.29 20.46
N ILE A 3 -1.35 13.44 20.13
CA ILE A 3 -0.79 13.29 18.78
C ILE A 3 -1.14 11.94 18.14
N ALA A 4 -1.22 10.86 18.93
CA ALA A 4 -1.59 9.53 18.46
C ALA A 4 -2.93 9.48 17.69
N THR A 5 -3.91 10.30 18.09
CA THR A 5 -5.22 10.36 17.42
C THR A 5 -5.18 10.99 16.02
N LYS A 6 -4.11 11.72 15.70
CA LYS A 6 -3.92 12.40 14.41
C LYS A 6 -3.11 11.59 13.41
N LEU A 7 -2.49 10.48 13.83
CA LEU A 7 -1.62 9.67 12.95
C LEU A 7 -2.32 9.21 11.66
N PRO A 8 -3.60 8.76 11.69
CA PRO A 8 -4.28 8.34 10.46
C PRO A 8 -4.54 9.49 9.47
N MET A 9 -4.53 10.75 9.95
CA MET A 9 -4.75 11.94 9.12
C MET A 9 -3.46 12.50 8.51
N MET A 10 -2.30 12.06 8.98
CA MET A 10 -1.01 12.50 8.45
C MET A 10 -0.75 11.87 7.08
N ASN A 11 -0.13 12.62 6.17
CA ASN A 11 0.44 12.02 4.97
C ASN A 11 1.76 11.28 5.30
N ASP A 12 2.29 10.54 4.32
CA ASP A 12 3.48 9.70 4.54
C ASP A 12 4.73 10.51 4.91
N THR A 13 4.87 11.72 4.36
CA THR A 13 5.98 12.63 4.67
C THR A 13 5.88 13.13 6.11
N GLU A 14 4.71 13.58 6.53
CA GLU A 14 4.46 14.04 7.91
C GLU A 14 4.72 12.92 8.92
N LEU A 15 4.26 11.71 8.63
CA LEU A 15 4.46 10.55 9.49
C LEU A 15 5.95 10.16 9.56
N ALA A 16 6.68 10.22 8.44
CA ALA A 16 8.12 9.98 8.42
C ALA A 16 8.91 11.03 9.22
N THR A 17 8.55 12.32 9.09
CA THR A 17 9.12 13.41 9.88
C THR A 17 8.83 13.20 11.37
N LEU A 18 7.60 12.85 11.74
CA LEU A 18 7.24 12.59 13.13
C LEU A 18 8.02 11.40 13.70
N HIS A 19 8.15 10.30 12.96
CA HIS A 19 8.97 9.15 13.36
C HIS A 19 10.43 9.53 13.59
N GLY A 20 11.03 10.29 12.66
CA GLY A 20 12.41 10.77 12.77
C GLY A 20 12.63 11.67 13.98
N ASN A 21 11.69 12.60 14.23
CA ASN A 21 11.75 13.50 15.40
C ASN A 21 11.58 12.72 16.71
N THR A 22 10.64 11.78 16.76
CA THR A 22 10.40 10.93 17.93
C THR A 22 11.65 10.10 18.25
N LYS A 23 12.33 9.56 17.22
CA LYS A 23 13.59 8.83 17.39
C LYS A 23 14.70 9.71 17.94
N ARG A 24 14.83 10.95 17.44
CA ARG A 24 15.82 11.92 17.95
C ARG A 24 15.53 12.28 19.41
N LEU A 25 14.27 12.53 19.76
CA LEU A 25 13.85 12.86 21.12
C LEU A 25 14.06 11.68 22.09
N SER A 26 13.83 10.45 21.64
CA SER A 26 14.12 9.26 22.45
C SER A 26 15.60 9.11 22.81
N ASN A 27 16.50 9.61 21.95
CA ASN A 27 17.95 9.43 22.12
C ASN A 27 18.61 10.63 22.82
N ALA A 28 18.15 11.85 22.54
CA ALA A 28 18.84 13.09 22.93
C ALA A 28 17.91 14.14 23.55
N GLY A 29 16.63 13.81 23.78
CA GLY A 29 15.69 14.70 24.45
C GLY A 29 15.93 14.78 25.95
N THR A 30 15.28 15.75 26.60
CA THR A 30 15.12 15.77 28.06
C THR A 30 14.39 14.53 28.57
N PRO A 31 14.47 14.17 29.86
CA PRO A 31 13.78 12.99 30.40
C PRO A 31 12.26 12.97 30.10
N ALA A 32 11.60 14.13 30.16
CA ALA A 32 10.19 14.25 29.81
C ALA A 32 9.92 14.00 28.32
N GLN A 33 10.80 14.49 27.44
CA GLN A 33 10.71 14.25 26.00
C GLN A 33 10.98 12.80 25.63
N GLN A 34 11.96 12.16 26.29
CA GLN A 34 12.24 10.73 26.09
C GLN A 34 11.05 9.88 26.51
N SER A 35 10.44 10.17 27.67
CA SER A 35 9.24 9.48 28.14
C SER A 35 8.06 9.66 27.17
N ALA A 36 7.82 10.89 26.71
CA ALA A 36 6.79 11.15 25.71
C ALA A 36 7.07 10.44 24.37
N ALA A 37 8.33 10.41 23.93
CA ALA A 37 8.75 9.70 22.73
C ALA A 37 8.55 8.18 22.85
N ALA A 38 8.91 7.60 23.99
CA ALA A 38 8.71 6.19 24.29
C ALA A 38 7.22 5.82 24.30
N ALA A 39 6.35 6.70 24.82
CA ALA A 39 4.90 6.49 24.80
C ALA A 39 4.31 6.60 23.38
N LEU A 40 4.88 7.44 22.52
CA LEU A 40 4.35 7.69 21.17
C LEU A 40 4.85 6.70 20.12
N MET A 41 6.09 6.18 20.27
CA MET A 41 6.73 5.33 19.26
C MET A 41 5.90 4.13 18.81
N PRO A 42 5.26 3.35 19.72
CA PRO A 42 4.47 2.19 19.30
C PRO A 42 3.31 2.55 18.38
N SER A 43 2.66 3.70 18.60
CA SER A 43 1.55 4.16 17.76
C SER A 43 2.03 4.58 16.36
N ILE A 44 3.19 5.23 16.27
CA ILE A 44 3.79 5.62 14.98
C ILE A 44 4.19 4.38 14.19
N THR A 45 4.83 3.40 14.83
CA THR A 45 5.25 2.15 14.19
C THR A 45 4.04 1.36 13.67
N ALA A 46 2.99 1.22 14.48
CA ALA A 46 1.77 0.52 14.07
C ALA A 46 1.12 1.15 12.84
N GLU A 47 1.07 2.48 12.74
CA GLU A 47 0.53 3.17 11.58
C GLU A 47 1.41 2.97 10.32
N LEU A 48 2.74 3.03 10.46
CA LEU A 48 3.66 2.77 9.35
C LEU A 48 3.52 1.33 8.80
N GLU A 49 3.36 0.35 9.70
CA GLU A 49 3.11 -1.04 9.34
C GLU A 49 1.75 -1.22 8.65
N ALA A 50 0.70 -0.56 9.14
CA ALA A 50 -0.62 -0.57 8.54
C ALA A 50 -0.59 -0.03 7.10
N ARG A 51 0.14 1.08 6.86
CA ARG A 51 0.31 1.65 5.51
C ARG A 51 1.08 0.74 4.58
N THR A 52 2.17 0.15 5.07
CA THR A 52 3.01 -0.77 4.28
C THR A 52 2.22 -2.00 3.86
N SER A 53 1.42 -2.54 4.78
CA SER A 53 0.52 -3.66 4.53
C SER A 53 -0.55 -3.30 3.48
N ALA A 54 -1.18 -2.13 3.62
CA ALA A 54 -2.19 -1.66 2.67
C ALA A 54 -1.60 -1.41 1.26
N ALA A 55 -0.40 -0.84 1.17
CA ALA A 55 0.28 -0.61 -0.10
C ALA A 55 0.61 -1.93 -0.81
N THR A 56 1.07 -2.94 -0.06
CA THR A 56 1.38 -4.27 -0.59
C THR A 56 0.12 -4.96 -1.11
N ALA A 57 -0.97 -4.92 -0.35
CA ALA A 57 -2.26 -5.49 -0.76
C ALA A 57 -2.80 -4.83 -2.05
N ARG A 58 -2.70 -3.51 -2.17
CA ARG A 58 -3.09 -2.77 -3.40
C ARG A 58 -2.26 -3.19 -4.60
N LYS A 59 -0.94 -3.34 -4.45
CA LYS A 59 -0.04 -3.81 -5.52
C LYS A 59 -0.37 -5.22 -5.98
N ALA A 60 -0.65 -6.12 -5.04
CA ALA A 60 -1.05 -7.50 -5.35
C ALA A 60 -2.36 -7.54 -6.15
N LYS A 61 -3.37 -6.75 -5.75
CA LYS A 61 -4.65 -6.65 -6.46
C LYS A 61 -4.47 -6.12 -7.89
N ALA A 62 -3.70 -5.05 -8.05
CA ALA A 62 -3.42 -4.47 -9.38
C ALA A 62 -2.71 -5.47 -10.32
N LEU A 63 -1.81 -6.31 -9.79
CA LEU A 63 -1.16 -7.36 -10.57
C LEU A 63 -2.15 -8.44 -11.05
N VAL A 64 -3.07 -8.87 -10.19
CA VAL A 64 -4.11 -9.85 -10.54
C VAL A 64 -5.04 -9.27 -11.61
N GLU A 65 -5.51 -8.03 -11.44
CA GLU A 65 -6.37 -7.35 -12.41
C GLU A 65 -5.68 -7.19 -13.78
N ARG A 66 -4.38 -6.85 -13.78
CA ARG A 66 -3.59 -6.76 -15.02
C ARG A 66 -3.46 -8.11 -15.72
N ARG A 67 -3.26 -9.20 -14.97
CA ARG A 67 -3.20 -10.56 -15.54
C ARG A 67 -4.54 -11.00 -16.09
N ALA A 68 -5.63 -10.77 -15.35
CA ALA A 68 -6.99 -11.08 -15.80
C ALA A 68 -7.35 -10.32 -17.09
N SER A 69 -6.99 -9.03 -17.16
CA SER A 69 -7.24 -8.20 -18.34
C SER A 69 -6.45 -8.68 -19.56
N LYS A 70 -5.19 -9.12 -19.37
CA LYS A 70 -4.34 -9.66 -20.43
C LYS A 70 -4.85 -11.00 -20.97
N ILE A 71 -5.39 -11.86 -20.11
CA ILE A 71 -6.04 -13.11 -20.54
C ILE A 71 -7.30 -12.80 -21.34
N LYS A 72 -8.14 -11.87 -20.87
CA LYS A 72 -9.38 -11.48 -21.56
C LYS A 72 -9.13 -10.89 -22.97
N THR A 73 -8.07 -10.11 -23.15
CA THR A 73 -7.68 -9.59 -24.48
C THR A 73 -7.00 -10.66 -25.35
N GLY A 74 -6.24 -11.59 -24.75
CA GLY A 74 -5.63 -12.72 -25.46
C GLY A 74 -6.66 -13.73 -26.00
N THR A 75 -7.71 -14.04 -25.23
CA THR A 75 -8.79 -14.94 -25.65
C THR A 75 -9.67 -14.32 -26.74
N ALA A 76 -9.86 -12.99 -26.74
CA ALA A 76 -10.61 -12.30 -27.80
C ALA A 76 -9.88 -12.34 -29.16
N ALA A 77 -8.55 -12.35 -29.18
CA ALA A 77 -7.75 -12.45 -30.40
C ALA A 77 -7.67 -13.89 -30.96
N ALA A 78 -7.83 -14.92 -30.12
CA ALA A 78 -7.82 -16.32 -30.55
C ALA A 78 -9.17 -16.79 -31.13
N GLY A 79 -10.29 -16.16 -30.75
CA GLY A 79 -11.64 -16.53 -31.21
C GLY A 79 -12.03 -16.07 -32.62
N ILE A 80 -11.25 -15.18 -33.25
CA ILE A 80 -11.53 -14.63 -34.60
C ILE A 80 -10.86 -15.42 -35.73
N ALA A 81 -10.04 -16.44 -35.43
CA ALA A 81 -9.32 -17.22 -36.44
C ALA A 81 -9.97 -18.56 -36.83
N GLN A 82 -11.16 -18.89 -36.29
CA GLN A 82 -11.73 -20.25 -36.39
C GLN A 82 -13.12 -20.31 -37.07
N SER A 83 -13.38 -19.49 -38.10
CA SER A 83 -14.64 -19.56 -38.86
C SER A 83 -14.49 -19.49 -40.39
N VAL A 84 -13.36 -19.93 -40.96
CA VAL A 84 -13.23 -20.11 -42.42
C VAL A 84 -12.94 -21.58 -42.70
N GLY A 85 -13.97 -22.40 -42.55
CA GLY A 85 -13.98 -23.80 -42.93
C GLY A 85 -15.43 -24.23 -43.04
N ASP A 86 -15.78 -24.81 -44.18
CA ASP A 86 -17.07 -25.45 -44.48
C ASP A 86 -18.23 -24.51 -44.86
N ASN A 87 -18.26 -24.08 -46.13
CA ASN A 87 -19.53 -23.86 -46.82
C ASN A 87 -19.49 -24.38 -48.27
N GLU A 88 -20.29 -25.44 -48.49
CA GLU A 88 -20.96 -25.93 -49.71
C GLU A 88 -20.11 -26.42 -50.89
N ILE A 89 -20.16 -27.71 -51.29
CA ILE A 89 -21.27 -28.51 -51.86
C ILE A 89 -21.64 -28.04 -53.28
N ALA A 90 -21.31 -28.87 -54.27
CA ALA A 90 -22.13 -29.36 -55.41
C ALA A 90 -21.24 -29.69 -56.62
#